data_AF-A0A858RD39-F1
#
_entry.id   AF-A0A858RD39-F1
#
_cell.length_a   1.000
_cell.length_b   1.000
_cell.length_c   1.000
_cell.angle_alpha   90.00
_cell.angle_beta   90.00
_cell.angle_gamma   90.00
#
_symmetry.space_group_name_H-M   'P 1'
#
loop_
_entity.id
_entity.type
_entity.pdbx_description
1 polymer ?
#
loop_
_entity_poly.entity_id
_entity_poly.type
_entity_poly.pdbx_seq_one_letter_code
_entity_poly.pdbx_strand_id
1 'polypeptide(L)'
;METSSKRITILRSGIALGVFALSGWLGYAFVPEAAGVSGERPMKAGAGDSPGMSRAKRGFLSAKEGSPADESPEARARRVAEVKQKLKDLWRASPSSGLNWDLDQETHRMLATLAPEELEAFFKELPNTGTGLPAHFMLRLEVLKAWAVKDGPAAIERCVSGGRMDFFCRSLAIGAWGEADAEAALAWLKRDDLPESVVKHRQMMLSNLVSNLSRSDFDRAAKELSMLSEGDRDSMISRLVSEGFEQGAVIDGLLEMARRGVPEGKVSEADEEILSTEARRDPEAAVARLAALENIDAGERARLDLVILNSETDKGKAFQDWLARNPDLESIPEAAWSTLSIAITSDAGKVAEWLGKMPEGGFRDEFYERAIRGFASLRNFDDAVHFSSRISDPAIRADALRALDAVWKSTDAGAAGEWRKSLPKADREALGE
;
A
#
# COMPACT_ATOMS: atom_id res chain seq x y z
N MET A 1 43.97 44.45 -27.19
CA MET A 1 42.81 44.10 -26.35
C MET A 1 41.81 43.40 -27.25
N GLU A 2 41.97 42.09 -27.41
CA GLU A 2 41.04 41.22 -28.14
C GLU A 2 40.33 40.34 -27.11
N THR A 3 39.01 40.45 -27.03
CA THR A 3 38.17 39.63 -26.15
C THR A 3 37.69 38.40 -26.92
N SER A 4 38.34 37.27 -26.65
CA SER A 4 37.95 35.95 -27.13
C SER A 4 36.71 35.47 -26.37
N SER A 5 35.58 35.34 -27.07
CA SER A 5 34.33 34.79 -26.54
C SER A 5 34.30 33.28 -26.74
N LYS A 6 34.47 32.53 -25.63
CA LYS A 6 34.31 31.06 -25.60
C LYS A 6 32.82 30.72 -25.49
N ARG A 7 32.27 30.09 -26.53
CA ARG A 7 30.97 29.41 -26.51
C ARG A 7 31.11 28.09 -25.76
N ILE A 8 30.33 27.91 -24.69
CA ILE A 8 30.18 26.62 -23.99
C ILE A 8 28.98 25.90 -24.61
N THR A 9 29.25 24.78 -25.26
CA THR A 9 28.25 23.84 -25.77
C THR A 9 27.87 22.87 -24.66
N ILE A 10 26.64 22.93 -24.15
CA ILE A 10 26.11 21.98 -23.18
C ILE A 10 25.49 20.80 -23.96
N LEU A 11 26.16 19.64 -23.94
CA LEU A 11 25.59 18.36 -24.38
C LEU A 11 24.57 17.90 -23.33
N ARG A 12 23.30 17.76 -23.74
CA ARG A 12 22.27 17.05 -22.97
C ARG A 12 22.37 15.56 -23.27
N SER A 13 22.91 14.79 -22.33
CA SER A 13 22.90 13.32 -22.36
C SER A 13 21.57 12.83 -21.79
N GLY A 14 20.74 12.21 -22.64
CA GLY A 14 19.53 11.52 -22.21
C GLY A 14 19.87 10.17 -21.59
N ILE A 15 19.60 10.02 -20.29
CA ILE A 15 19.62 8.74 -19.58
C ILE A 15 18.17 8.31 -19.41
N ALA A 16 17.77 7.27 -20.14
CA ALA A 16 16.51 6.57 -19.94
C ALA A 16 16.64 5.63 -18.75
N LEU A 17 16.04 5.99 -17.62
CA LEU A 17 15.87 5.12 -16.45
C LEU A 17 14.54 4.38 -16.59
N GLY A 18 14.60 3.13 -17.05
CA GLY A 18 13.50 2.19 -16.97
C GLY A 18 13.47 1.54 -15.58
N VAL A 19 12.55 1.99 -14.72
CA VAL A 19 12.26 1.37 -13.43
C VAL A 19 11.14 0.34 -13.62
N PHE A 20 11.47 -0.95 -13.58
CA PHE A 20 10.47 -2.01 -13.43
C PHE A 20 10.18 -2.19 -11.92
N ALA A 21 9.00 -1.74 -11.49
CA ALA A 21 8.46 -2.04 -10.16
C ALA A 21 7.74 -3.40 -10.22
N LEU A 22 8.30 -4.39 -9.51
CA LEU A 22 7.74 -5.74 -9.30
C LEU A 22 7.44 -5.93 -7.81
N SER A 23 6.66 -5.01 -7.25
CA SER A 23 6.21 -5.02 -5.85
C SER A 23 4.75 -4.62 -5.79
N GLY A 24 3.85 -5.60 -5.82
CA GLY A 24 2.41 -5.35 -5.75
C GLY A 24 1.52 -6.58 -5.92
N TRP A 25 2.02 -7.78 -5.62
CA TRP A 25 1.23 -9.01 -5.70
C TRP A 25 1.41 -9.80 -4.41
N LEU A 26 0.68 -9.40 -3.38
CA LEU A 26 0.17 -10.21 -2.26
C LEU A 26 -0.58 -9.26 -1.30
N GLY A 27 -1.91 -9.33 -1.29
CA GLY A 27 -2.72 -8.86 -0.17
C GLY A 27 -3.64 -7.66 -0.42
N TYR A 28 -4.64 -7.80 -1.30
CA TYR A 28 -5.96 -7.18 -1.11
C TYR A 28 -6.99 -8.08 -1.79
N ALA A 29 -7.55 -9.03 -1.02
CA ALA A 29 -8.73 -9.78 -1.44
C ALA A 29 -9.96 -8.90 -1.15
N PHE A 30 -10.55 -8.38 -2.23
CA PHE A 30 -11.82 -7.68 -2.23
C PHE A 30 -12.93 -8.68 -1.86
N VAL A 31 -13.59 -8.47 -0.72
CA VAL A 31 -14.83 -9.20 -0.36
C VAL A 31 -15.98 -8.49 -1.06
N PRO A 32 -16.71 -9.12 -2.00
CA PRO A 32 -17.92 -8.50 -2.54
C PRO A 32 -19.03 -8.55 -1.48
N GLU A 33 -19.51 -7.38 -1.12
CA GLU A 33 -20.68 -7.14 -0.28
C GLU A 33 -21.93 -7.71 -0.96
N ALA A 34 -22.46 -8.81 -0.42
CA ALA A 34 -23.68 -9.43 -0.91
C ALA A 34 -24.88 -8.58 -0.50
N ALA A 35 -25.57 -8.03 -1.50
CA ALA A 35 -26.79 -7.28 -1.37
C ALA A 35 -27.86 -8.02 -0.56
N GLY A 36 -28.53 -7.26 0.32
CA GLY A 36 -29.48 -7.73 1.30
C GLY A 36 -30.72 -8.43 0.73
N VAL A 37 -31.11 -9.48 1.44
CA VAL A 37 -32.49 -9.98 1.46
C VAL A 37 -32.94 -9.94 2.92
N SER A 38 -33.67 -8.89 3.28
CA SER A 38 -34.40 -8.81 4.54
C SER A 38 -35.60 -9.75 4.49
N GLY A 39 -35.54 -10.81 5.32
CA GLY A 39 -36.64 -11.72 5.53
C GLY A 39 -36.80 -11.98 7.01
N GLU A 40 -37.63 -11.18 7.68
CA GLU A 40 -38.06 -11.41 9.05
C GLU A 40 -38.64 -12.83 9.19
N ARG A 41 -38.10 -13.62 10.13
CA ARG A 41 -38.76 -14.83 10.61
C ARG A 41 -39.06 -14.69 12.10
N PRO A 42 -40.30 -14.92 12.54
CA PRO A 42 -40.67 -14.87 13.94
C PRO A 42 -40.19 -16.13 14.66
N MET A 43 -39.58 -15.95 15.83
CA MET A 43 -39.33 -17.03 16.77
C MET A 43 -40.67 -17.53 17.32
N LYS A 44 -41.09 -18.73 16.92
CA LYS A 44 -42.09 -19.52 17.64
C LYS A 44 -41.39 -20.62 18.42
N ALA A 45 -41.54 -20.56 19.74
CA ALA A 45 -41.26 -21.66 20.65
C ALA A 45 -42.19 -22.83 20.33
N GLY A 46 -41.60 -24.00 20.05
CA GLY A 46 -42.31 -25.25 19.82
C GLY A 46 -41.55 -26.36 20.53
N ALA A 47 -42.00 -26.71 21.73
CA ALA A 47 -41.69 -27.98 22.37
C ALA A 47 -42.29 -29.10 21.51
N GLY A 48 -41.45 -30.01 21.04
CA GLY A 48 -41.86 -31.14 20.22
C GLY A 48 -40.91 -32.31 20.47
N ASP A 49 -41.39 -33.27 21.25
CA ASP A 49 -40.78 -34.58 21.43
C ASP A 49 -40.47 -35.24 20.08
N SER A 50 -39.28 -35.84 19.97
CA SER A 50 -38.96 -36.75 18.88
C SER A 50 -37.99 -37.85 19.32
N PRO A 51 -38.08 -39.02 18.68
CA PRO A 51 -38.03 -40.31 19.36
C PRO A 51 -36.61 -40.89 19.45
N GLY A 52 -36.45 -41.76 20.44
CA GLY A 52 -35.20 -42.44 20.78
C GLY A 52 -34.50 -43.09 19.59
N MET A 53 -33.32 -42.56 19.26
CA MET A 53 -32.33 -43.29 18.48
C MET A 53 -31.49 -44.16 19.40
N SER A 54 -31.58 -45.47 19.16
CA SER A 54 -30.77 -46.53 19.74
C SER A 54 -29.28 -46.19 19.64
N ARG A 55 -28.66 -46.02 20.81
CA ARG A 55 -27.24 -45.77 21.00
C ARG A 55 -26.46 -47.06 20.71
N ALA A 56 -26.10 -47.27 19.45
CA ALA A 56 -25.11 -48.26 19.08
C ALA A 56 -23.76 -47.87 19.74
N LYS A 57 -23.34 -48.66 20.73
CA LYS A 57 -21.99 -48.59 21.33
C LYS A 57 -20.96 -48.90 20.25
N ARG A 58 -20.53 -47.86 19.52
CA ARG A 58 -19.33 -47.92 18.69
C ARG A 58 -18.15 -47.84 19.66
N GLY A 59 -17.54 -48.99 19.93
CA GLY A 59 -16.30 -49.08 20.70
C GLY A 59 -15.21 -48.30 19.96
N PHE A 60 -15.00 -47.05 20.36
CA PHE A 60 -13.80 -46.32 20.03
C PHE A 60 -12.67 -47.02 20.77
N LEU A 61 -12.01 -47.95 20.07
CA LEU A 61 -10.67 -48.38 20.42
C LEU A 61 -9.82 -47.11 20.34
N SER A 62 -9.59 -46.48 21.49
CA SER A 62 -8.54 -45.50 21.67
C SER A 62 -7.23 -46.22 21.40
N ALA A 63 -6.83 -46.27 20.13
CA ALA A 63 -5.48 -46.62 19.77
C ALA A 63 -4.61 -45.64 20.52
N LYS A 64 -3.87 -46.15 21.50
CA LYS A 64 -2.85 -45.39 22.21
C LYS A 64 -1.82 -45.03 21.13
N GLU A 65 -1.97 -43.86 20.52
CA GLU A 65 -0.97 -43.33 19.60
C GLU A 65 0.34 -43.35 20.39
N GLY A 66 1.24 -44.25 20.01
CA GLY A 66 2.53 -44.38 20.66
C GLY A 66 3.20 -43.02 20.62
N SER A 67 3.78 -42.61 21.74
CA SER A 67 4.57 -41.38 21.77
C SER A 67 5.60 -41.46 20.64
N PRO A 68 5.78 -40.42 19.82
CA PRO A 68 6.81 -40.38 18.78
C PRO A 68 8.22 -40.72 19.30
N ALA A 69 8.44 -40.63 20.62
CA ALA A 69 9.68 -40.99 21.30
C ALA A 69 9.98 -42.50 21.31
N ASP A 70 8.97 -43.38 21.17
CA ASP A 70 9.13 -44.84 21.27
C ASP A 70 9.33 -45.52 19.90
N GLU A 71 9.35 -44.73 18.82
CA GLU A 71 9.47 -45.26 17.46
C GLU A 71 10.92 -45.66 17.13
N SER A 72 11.09 -46.84 16.53
CA SER A 72 12.40 -47.27 16.03
C SER A 72 12.95 -46.27 14.98
N PRO A 73 14.28 -46.04 14.90
CA PRO A 73 14.87 -45.14 13.92
C PRO A 73 14.47 -45.44 12.47
N GLU A 74 14.28 -46.72 12.13
CA GLU A 74 13.87 -47.19 10.81
C GLU A 74 12.42 -46.83 10.49
N ALA A 75 11.50 -47.02 11.44
CA ALA A 75 10.11 -46.61 11.28
C ALA A 75 9.99 -45.09 11.13
N ARG A 76 10.75 -44.34 11.96
CA ARG A 76 10.84 -42.88 11.87
C ARG A 76 11.31 -42.40 10.50
N ALA A 77 12.40 -43.00 9.99
CA ALA A 77 12.92 -42.67 8.66
C ALA A 77 11.91 -42.95 7.54
N ARG A 78 11.17 -44.07 7.61
CA ARG A 78 10.10 -44.39 6.65
C ARG A 78 8.96 -43.37 6.71
N ARG A 79 8.45 -43.06 7.91
CA ARG A 79 7.41 -42.04 8.09
C ARG A 79 7.82 -40.69 7.52
N VAL A 80 9.04 -40.23 7.83
CA VAL A 80 9.56 -38.96 7.32
C VAL A 80 9.62 -38.98 5.79
N ALA A 81 10.11 -40.06 5.18
CA ALA A 81 10.14 -40.20 3.73
C ALA A 81 8.73 -40.17 3.10
N GLU A 82 7.76 -40.85 3.71
CA GLU A 82 6.36 -40.84 3.28
C GLU A 82 5.74 -39.44 3.36
N VAL A 83 5.95 -38.72 4.46
CA VAL A 83 5.47 -37.33 4.63
C VAL A 83 6.07 -36.42 3.56
N LYS A 84 7.40 -36.47 3.37
CA LYS A 84 8.09 -35.66 2.34
C LYS A 84 7.54 -35.93 0.95
N GLN A 85 7.34 -37.20 0.59
CA GLN A 85 6.84 -37.59 -0.71
C GLN A 85 5.39 -37.13 -0.91
N LYS A 86 4.52 -37.34 0.09
CA LYS A 86 3.13 -36.89 0.05
C LYS A 86 3.03 -35.37 -0.14
N LEU A 87 3.84 -34.59 0.58
CA LEU A 87 3.87 -33.14 0.42
C LEU A 87 4.30 -32.72 -0.99
N LYS A 88 5.35 -33.34 -1.54
CA LYS A 88 5.79 -33.04 -2.92
C LYS A 88 4.69 -33.34 -3.94
N ASP A 89 3.95 -34.42 -3.77
CA ASP A 89 2.89 -34.82 -4.70
C ASP A 89 1.66 -33.92 -4.58
N LEU A 90 1.26 -33.56 -3.35
CA LEU A 90 0.18 -32.58 -3.10
C LEU A 90 0.48 -31.22 -3.76
N TRP A 91 1.68 -30.70 -3.58
CA TRP A 91 2.08 -29.41 -4.15
C TRP A 91 2.21 -29.45 -5.67
N ARG A 92 2.68 -30.56 -6.26
CA ARG A 92 2.72 -30.75 -7.72
C ARG A 92 1.33 -30.81 -8.34
N ALA A 93 0.37 -31.42 -7.64
CA ALA A 93 -0.99 -31.60 -8.11
C ALA A 93 -1.84 -30.31 -7.99
N SER A 94 -1.36 -29.27 -7.29
CA SER A 94 -2.10 -28.05 -7.04
C SER A 94 -1.67 -26.92 -7.99
N PRO A 95 -2.45 -26.60 -9.04
CA PRO A 95 -2.11 -25.56 -10.02
C PRO A 95 -2.13 -24.13 -9.43
N SER A 96 -2.72 -23.95 -8.25
CA SER A 96 -2.81 -22.66 -7.55
C SER A 96 -2.49 -22.84 -6.07
N SER A 97 -1.32 -23.41 -5.78
CA SER A 97 -0.92 -23.77 -4.42
C SER A 97 -0.97 -22.60 -3.43
N GLY A 98 -0.75 -21.36 -3.88
CA GLY A 98 -0.84 -20.17 -3.02
C GLY A 98 -2.26 -19.71 -2.67
N LEU A 99 -3.30 -20.28 -3.29
CA LEU A 99 -4.71 -19.93 -3.06
C LEU A 99 -5.53 -21.12 -2.53
N ASN A 100 -4.90 -22.28 -2.34
CA ASN A 100 -5.56 -23.50 -1.91
C ASN A 100 -5.44 -23.68 -0.40
N TRP A 101 -6.46 -23.23 0.33
CA TRP A 101 -6.52 -23.31 1.80
C TRP A 101 -6.42 -24.74 2.35
N ASP A 102 -7.01 -25.72 1.68
CA ASP A 102 -6.94 -27.13 2.11
C ASP A 102 -5.51 -27.68 2.01
N LEU A 103 -4.80 -27.31 0.94
CA LEU A 103 -3.39 -27.67 0.76
C LEU A 103 -2.54 -27.05 1.87
N ASP A 104 -2.77 -25.78 2.20
CA ASP A 104 -2.04 -25.05 3.23
C ASP A 104 -2.21 -25.73 4.61
N GLN A 105 -3.45 -25.99 5.03
CA GLN A 105 -3.74 -26.67 6.29
C GLN A 105 -3.13 -28.08 6.36
N GLU A 106 -3.30 -28.88 5.31
CA GLU A 106 -2.75 -30.24 5.25
C GLU A 106 -1.21 -30.22 5.23
N THR A 107 -0.61 -29.19 4.64
CA THR A 107 0.84 -28.97 4.65
C THR A 107 1.34 -28.67 6.07
N HIS A 108 0.76 -27.69 6.75
CA HIS A 108 1.17 -27.35 8.13
C HIS A 108 0.96 -28.51 9.08
N ARG A 109 -0.16 -29.24 8.97
CA ARG A 109 -0.43 -30.43 9.77
C ARG A 109 0.66 -31.50 9.60
N MET A 110 1.10 -31.76 8.38
CA MET A 110 2.18 -32.72 8.13
C MET A 110 3.54 -32.22 8.61
N LEU A 111 3.90 -30.98 8.30
CA LEU A 111 5.18 -30.40 8.70
C LEU A 111 5.32 -30.33 10.23
N ALA A 112 4.22 -30.13 10.96
CA ALA A 112 4.19 -30.14 12.41
C ALA A 112 4.64 -31.49 13.01
N THR A 113 4.49 -32.61 12.27
CA THR A 113 4.92 -33.95 12.72
C THR A 113 6.43 -34.19 12.60
N LEU A 114 7.15 -33.33 11.88
CA LEU A 114 8.59 -33.46 11.66
C LEU A 114 9.39 -32.78 12.76
N ALA A 115 10.54 -33.35 13.10
CA ALA A 115 11.53 -32.77 14.01
C ALA A 115 12.38 -31.68 13.30
N PRO A 116 13.06 -30.80 14.04
CA PRO A 116 13.91 -29.75 13.44
C PRO A 116 14.94 -30.27 12.43
N GLU A 117 15.64 -31.36 12.74
CA GLU A 117 16.69 -31.92 11.88
C GLU A 117 16.10 -32.53 10.60
N GLU A 118 14.87 -33.04 10.67
CA GLU A 118 14.14 -33.58 9.52
C GLU A 118 13.67 -32.47 8.60
N LEU A 119 13.21 -31.35 9.17
CA LEU A 119 12.83 -30.15 8.43
C LEU A 119 14.04 -29.49 7.77
N GLU A 120 15.19 -29.40 8.46
CA GLU A 120 16.45 -28.95 7.87
C GLU A 120 16.84 -29.82 6.67
N ALA A 121 16.82 -31.14 6.85
CA ALA A 121 17.14 -32.08 5.78
C ALA A 121 16.17 -31.95 4.61
N PHE A 122 14.87 -31.76 4.88
CA PHE A 122 13.86 -31.57 3.83
C PHE A 122 14.06 -30.25 3.09
N PHE A 123 14.34 -29.17 3.81
CA PHE A 123 14.61 -27.86 3.22
C PHE A 123 15.78 -27.93 2.24
N LYS A 124 16.87 -28.60 2.62
CA LYS A 124 18.05 -28.81 1.75
C LYS A 124 17.77 -29.66 0.51
N GLU A 125 16.84 -30.61 0.63
CA GLU A 125 16.46 -31.52 -0.45
C GLU A 125 15.64 -30.85 -1.55
N LEU A 126 14.85 -29.82 -1.20
CA LEU A 126 14.05 -29.07 -2.15
C LEU A 126 14.92 -28.11 -2.98
N PRO A 127 14.62 -27.88 -4.26
CA PRO A 127 15.46 -27.05 -5.11
C PRO A 127 15.45 -25.58 -4.67
N ASN A 128 16.55 -24.88 -4.95
CA ASN A 128 16.66 -23.43 -4.74
C ASN A 128 15.86 -22.67 -5.81
N THR A 129 15.60 -21.38 -5.56
CA THR A 129 14.93 -20.48 -6.51
C THR A 129 15.57 -20.55 -7.90
N GLY A 130 14.74 -20.64 -8.94
CA GLY A 130 15.21 -20.70 -10.33
C GLY A 130 15.69 -22.08 -10.79
N THR A 131 15.71 -23.07 -9.90
CA THR A 131 15.92 -24.48 -10.25
C THR A 131 14.65 -25.26 -9.91
N GLY A 132 14.18 -26.11 -10.82
CA GLY A 132 13.02 -26.98 -10.56
C GLY A 132 11.63 -26.33 -10.76
N LEU A 133 10.60 -27.03 -10.26
CA LEU A 133 9.20 -26.64 -10.43
C LEU A 133 8.82 -25.52 -9.44
N PRO A 134 8.06 -24.49 -9.84
CA PRO A 134 7.60 -23.43 -8.93
C PRO A 134 6.91 -23.95 -7.65
N ALA A 135 6.14 -25.04 -7.76
CA ALA A 135 5.49 -25.67 -6.61
C ALA A 135 6.48 -26.17 -5.55
N HIS A 136 7.67 -26.65 -5.95
CA HIS A 136 8.69 -27.10 -5.01
C HIS A 136 9.37 -25.95 -4.29
N PHE A 137 9.54 -24.82 -4.97
CA PHE A 137 10.04 -23.61 -4.33
C PHE A 137 9.04 -23.12 -3.27
N MET A 138 7.74 -23.09 -3.58
CA MET A 138 6.74 -22.68 -2.58
C MET A 138 6.67 -23.64 -1.40
N LEU A 139 6.70 -24.96 -1.64
CA LEU A 139 6.80 -25.95 -0.57
C LEU A 139 8.06 -25.74 0.29
N ARG A 140 9.19 -25.37 -0.31
CA ARG A 140 10.43 -25.07 0.42
C ARG A 140 10.24 -23.90 1.40
N LEU A 141 9.46 -22.89 1.04
CA LEU A 141 9.12 -21.78 1.92
C LEU A 141 8.26 -22.22 3.10
N GLU A 142 7.28 -23.11 2.89
CA GLU A 142 6.47 -23.66 3.98
C GLU A 142 7.29 -24.55 4.93
N VAL A 143 8.21 -25.37 4.39
CA VAL A 143 9.16 -26.15 5.20
C VAL A 143 10.03 -25.21 6.06
N LEU A 144 10.49 -24.10 5.49
CA LEU A 144 11.29 -23.11 6.22
C LEU A 144 10.51 -22.47 7.38
N LYS A 145 9.25 -22.08 7.15
CA LYS A 145 8.39 -21.53 8.21
C LYS A 145 8.22 -22.54 9.35
N ALA A 146 7.85 -23.78 9.02
CA ALA A 146 7.67 -24.84 10.01
C ALA A 146 8.97 -25.15 10.77
N TRP A 147 10.11 -25.08 10.09
CA TRP A 147 11.43 -25.22 10.72
C TRP A 147 11.70 -24.07 11.68
N ALA A 148 11.48 -22.83 11.25
CA ALA A 148 11.76 -21.64 12.06
C ALA A 148 10.90 -21.57 13.34
N VAL A 149 9.67 -22.10 13.30
CA VAL A 149 8.82 -22.25 14.51
C VAL A 149 9.45 -23.19 15.54
N LYS A 150 10.20 -24.22 15.12
CA LYS A 150 10.80 -25.22 16.02
C LYS A 150 12.26 -24.93 16.37
N ASP A 151 13.01 -24.33 15.45
CA ASP A 151 14.43 -23.99 15.59
C ASP A 151 14.76 -22.77 14.72
N GLY A 152 14.30 -21.61 15.18
CA GLY A 152 14.48 -20.33 14.51
C GLY A 152 15.93 -19.96 14.19
N PRO A 153 16.89 -20.05 15.14
CA PRO A 153 18.30 -19.77 14.88
C PRO A 153 18.84 -20.59 13.71
N ALA A 154 18.65 -21.91 13.72
CA ALA A 154 19.19 -22.77 12.68
C ALA A 154 18.53 -22.48 11.32
N ALA A 155 17.21 -22.26 11.28
CA ALA A 155 16.49 -21.92 10.06
C ALA A 155 17.02 -20.62 9.42
N ILE A 156 17.26 -19.58 10.22
CA ILE A 156 17.78 -18.29 9.75
C ILE A 156 19.24 -18.40 9.30
N GLU A 157 20.09 -19.08 10.06
CA GLU A 157 21.51 -19.23 9.73
C GLU A 157 21.73 -20.02 8.43
N ARG A 158 20.83 -20.97 8.16
CA ARG A 158 20.88 -21.83 6.97
C ARG A 158 20.16 -21.24 5.75
N CYS A 159 19.59 -20.05 5.87
CA CYS A 159 19.20 -19.23 4.74
C CYS A 159 20.44 -18.69 4.00
N VAL A 160 21.07 -19.57 3.21
CA VAL A 160 22.15 -19.27 2.28
C VAL A 160 21.76 -19.83 0.91
N SER A 161 21.05 -19.01 0.14
CA SER A 161 20.63 -19.23 -1.23
C SER A 161 21.51 -18.50 -2.26
N GLY A 162 22.29 -17.51 -1.81
CA GLY A 162 23.08 -16.62 -2.66
C GLY A 162 22.23 -15.47 -3.21
N GLY A 163 22.69 -14.24 -2.98
CA GLY A 163 22.08 -13.03 -3.58
C GLY A 163 20.79 -12.58 -2.89
N ARG A 164 19.85 -12.02 -3.67
CA ARG A 164 18.61 -11.39 -3.15
C ARG A 164 17.67 -12.36 -2.41
N MET A 165 17.82 -13.67 -2.62
CA MET A 165 16.98 -14.67 -1.95
C MET A 165 17.35 -14.90 -0.49
N ASP A 166 18.56 -14.55 -0.07
CA ASP A 166 18.99 -14.66 1.33
C ASP A 166 18.15 -13.74 2.23
N PHE A 167 17.91 -12.51 1.74
CA PHE A 167 17.05 -11.52 2.37
C PHE A 167 15.64 -12.08 2.59
N PHE A 168 15.03 -12.63 1.54
CA PHE A 168 13.66 -13.12 1.59
C PHE A 168 13.53 -14.35 2.50
N CYS A 169 14.45 -15.29 2.40
CA CYS A 169 14.50 -16.49 3.25
C CYS A 169 14.57 -16.11 4.73
N ARG A 170 15.50 -15.22 5.11
CA ARG A 170 15.66 -14.77 6.51
C ARG A 170 14.45 -14.02 7.00
N SER A 171 13.88 -13.15 6.17
CA SER A 171 12.65 -12.41 6.50
C SER A 171 11.48 -13.34 6.77
N LEU A 172 11.33 -14.40 5.96
CA LEU A 172 10.29 -15.40 6.16
C LEU A 172 10.50 -16.22 7.43
N ALA A 173 11.73 -16.68 7.67
CA ALA A 173 12.08 -17.47 8.84
C ALA A 173 11.91 -16.68 10.15
N ILE A 174 12.46 -15.45 10.24
CA ILE A 174 12.26 -14.62 11.44
C ILE A 174 10.80 -14.24 11.63
N GLY A 175 10.04 -14.08 10.55
CA GLY A 175 8.61 -13.79 10.62
C GLY A 175 7.82 -14.92 11.27
N ALA A 176 8.02 -16.15 10.78
CA ALA A 176 7.36 -17.34 11.32
C ALA A 176 7.80 -17.68 12.75
N TRP A 177 9.10 -17.53 13.06
CA TRP A 177 9.59 -17.72 14.42
C TRP A 177 9.03 -16.65 15.36
N GLY A 178 9.03 -15.38 14.96
CA GLY A 178 8.50 -14.28 15.75
C GLY A 178 7.00 -14.39 16.02
N GLU A 179 6.23 -14.92 15.08
CA GLU A 179 4.80 -15.19 15.31
C GLU A 179 4.57 -16.28 16.36
N ALA A 180 5.44 -17.29 16.42
CA ALA A 180 5.37 -18.37 17.40
C ALA A 180 5.93 -17.97 18.79
N ASP A 181 7.07 -17.25 18.81
CA ASP A 181 7.77 -16.83 20.02
C ASP A 181 8.62 -15.57 19.77
N ALA A 182 7.96 -14.40 19.82
CA ALA A 182 8.61 -13.12 19.59
C ALA A 182 9.71 -12.81 20.61
N GLU A 183 9.57 -13.24 21.86
CA GLU A 183 10.56 -12.99 22.91
C GLU A 183 11.85 -13.76 22.65
N ALA A 184 11.76 -15.04 22.28
CA ALA A 184 12.93 -15.84 21.92
C ALA A 184 13.62 -15.28 20.66
N ALA A 185 12.84 -14.89 19.64
CA ALA A 185 13.37 -14.29 18.42
C ALA A 185 14.11 -12.96 18.70
N LEU A 186 13.52 -12.09 19.52
CA LEU A 186 14.14 -10.83 19.95
C LEU A 186 15.41 -11.07 20.77
N ALA A 187 15.35 -11.95 21.76
CA ALA A 187 16.49 -12.27 22.61
C ALA A 187 17.67 -12.81 21.79
N TRP A 188 17.39 -13.65 20.78
CA TRP A 188 18.42 -14.14 19.87
C TRP A 188 19.04 -13.01 19.02
N LEU A 189 18.22 -12.13 18.43
CA LEU A 189 18.72 -10.99 17.64
C LEU A 189 19.53 -9.97 18.47
N LYS A 190 19.38 -9.98 19.80
CA LYS A 190 20.14 -9.14 20.74
C LYS A 190 21.52 -9.71 21.11
N ARG A 191 21.82 -10.97 20.76
CA ARG A 191 23.11 -11.59 21.09
C ARG A 191 24.29 -10.89 20.40
N ASP A 192 25.44 -10.88 21.06
CA ASP A 192 26.68 -10.32 20.52
C ASP A 192 27.44 -11.32 19.63
N ASP A 193 27.19 -12.62 19.81
CA ASP A 193 27.87 -13.73 19.13
C ASP A 193 27.13 -14.24 17.88
N LEU A 194 26.33 -13.38 17.24
CA LEU A 194 25.63 -13.76 16.01
C LEU A 194 26.60 -13.99 14.84
N PRO A 195 26.36 -14.98 13.97
CA PRO A 195 27.15 -15.16 12.75
C PRO A 195 27.18 -13.89 11.90
N GLU A 196 28.30 -13.62 11.22
CA GLU A 196 28.48 -12.41 10.38
C GLU A 196 27.34 -12.24 9.35
N SER A 197 26.89 -13.34 8.74
CA SER A 197 25.77 -13.34 7.81
C SER A 197 24.45 -12.87 8.43
N VAL A 198 24.23 -13.12 9.71
CA VAL A 198 23.07 -12.66 10.48
C VAL A 198 23.26 -11.18 10.85
N VAL A 199 24.45 -10.80 11.33
CA VAL A 199 24.77 -9.42 11.71
C VAL A 199 24.48 -8.44 10.57
N LYS A 200 24.89 -8.78 9.34
CA LYS A 200 24.63 -7.98 8.13
C LYS A 200 23.14 -7.70 7.89
N HIS A 201 22.25 -8.60 8.31
CA HIS A 201 20.81 -8.51 8.09
C HIS A 201 20.01 -8.24 9.38
N ARG A 202 20.69 -7.95 10.50
CA ARG A 202 20.06 -7.81 11.83
C ARG A 202 18.96 -6.75 11.84
N GLN A 203 19.22 -5.57 11.29
CA GLN A 203 18.26 -4.46 11.27
C GLN A 203 16.98 -4.81 10.51
N MET A 204 17.10 -5.39 9.31
CA MET A 204 15.95 -5.90 8.56
C MET A 204 15.13 -6.92 9.37
N MET A 205 15.80 -7.88 10.03
CA MET A 205 15.11 -8.89 10.85
C MET A 205 14.39 -8.25 12.05
N LEU A 206 15.00 -7.26 12.70
CA LEU A 206 14.35 -6.48 13.76
C LEU A 206 13.13 -5.72 13.22
N SER A 207 13.23 -5.03 12.08
CA SER A 207 12.10 -4.33 11.46
C SER A 207 10.95 -5.28 11.13
N ASN A 208 11.24 -6.46 10.59
CA ASN A 208 10.22 -7.48 10.32
C ASN A 208 9.55 -7.99 11.61
N LEU A 209 10.34 -8.19 12.68
CA LEU A 209 9.82 -8.68 13.96
C LEU A 209 8.94 -7.64 14.65
N VAL A 210 9.36 -6.37 14.67
CA VAL A 210 8.54 -5.24 15.14
C VAL A 210 7.26 -5.11 14.32
N SER A 211 7.35 -5.35 13.01
CA SER A 211 6.19 -5.32 12.12
C SER A 211 5.19 -6.45 12.37
N ASN A 212 5.67 -7.64 12.69
CA ASN A 212 4.79 -8.73 13.09
C ASN A 212 4.18 -8.49 14.46
N LEU A 213 4.98 -8.02 15.42
CA LEU A 213 4.51 -7.66 16.75
C LEU A 213 3.39 -6.63 16.69
N SER A 214 3.44 -5.65 15.78
CA SER A 214 2.40 -4.63 15.73
C SER A 214 1.00 -5.14 15.37
N ARG A 215 0.90 -6.33 14.78
CA ARG A 215 -0.38 -6.96 14.45
C ARG A 215 -1.01 -7.69 15.62
N SER A 216 -0.21 -8.10 16.61
CA SER A 216 -0.66 -8.92 17.75
C SER A 216 -0.50 -8.25 19.11
N ASP A 217 0.56 -7.46 19.29
CA ASP A 217 0.93 -6.74 20.51
C ASP A 217 1.60 -5.39 20.15
N PHE A 218 0.75 -4.39 19.90
CA PHE A 218 1.16 -3.07 19.46
C PHE A 218 2.00 -2.32 20.51
N ASP A 219 1.66 -2.45 21.80
CA ASP A 219 2.42 -1.86 22.91
C ASP A 219 3.84 -2.42 22.97
N ARG A 220 4.00 -3.73 22.73
CA ARG A 220 5.32 -4.35 22.65
C ARG A 220 6.09 -3.85 21.44
N ALA A 221 5.46 -3.81 20.27
CA ALA A 221 6.09 -3.29 19.05
C ALA A 221 6.65 -1.87 19.26
N ALA A 222 5.86 -0.98 19.88
CA ALA A 222 6.26 0.38 20.19
C ALA A 222 7.51 0.45 21.11
N LYS A 223 7.62 -0.42 22.12
CA LYS A 223 8.81 -0.49 23.00
C LYS A 223 10.07 -0.93 22.26
N GLU A 224 9.91 -1.84 21.31
CA GLU A 224 11.01 -2.42 20.55
C GLU A 224 11.51 -1.50 19.41
N LEU A 225 10.79 -0.42 19.06
CA LEU A 225 11.23 0.59 18.08
C LEU A 225 12.62 1.19 18.36
N SER A 226 12.99 1.28 19.64
CA SER A 226 14.29 1.84 20.06
C SER A 226 15.50 1.01 19.59
N MET A 227 15.30 -0.23 19.17
CA MET A 227 16.37 -1.09 18.64
C MET A 227 16.63 -0.91 17.14
N LEU A 228 15.70 -0.25 16.44
CA LEU A 228 15.83 0.00 15.01
C LEU A 228 16.81 1.14 14.77
N SER A 229 17.42 1.15 13.59
CA SER A 229 18.13 2.33 13.10
C SER A 229 17.17 3.53 13.02
N GLU A 230 17.66 4.76 13.08
CA GLU A 230 16.80 5.96 13.04
C GLU A 230 15.86 5.97 11.83
N GLY A 231 16.38 5.72 10.62
CA GLY A 231 15.55 5.66 9.42
C GLY A 231 14.54 4.51 9.40
N ASP A 232 14.92 3.32 9.90
CA ASP A 232 13.99 2.19 10.02
C ASP A 232 12.92 2.45 11.08
N ARG A 233 13.29 3.09 12.18
CA ARG A 233 12.40 3.47 13.27
C ARG A 233 11.35 4.45 12.79
N ASP A 234 11.75 5.51 12.09
CA ASP A 234 10.84 6.55 11.64
C ASP A 234 9.86 5.99 10.59
N SER A 235 10.38 5.20 9.63
CA SER A 235 9.56 4.47 8.66
C SER A 235 8.57 3.52 9.35
N MET A 236 9.02 2.83 10.40
CA MET A 236 8.18 1.93 11.18
C MET A 236 7.10 2.69 11.93
N ILE A 237 7.43 3.81 12.58
CA ILE A 237 6.45 4.65 13.28
C ILE A 237 5.36 5.12 12.33
N SER A 238 5.71 5.67 11.15
CA SER A 238 4.72 6.10 10.15
C SER A 238 3.79 4.95 9.73
N ARG A 239 4.34 3.75 9.50
CA ARG A 239 3.54 2.55 9.18
C ARG A 239 2.63 2.14 10.34
N LEU A 240 3.13 2.11 11.57
CA LEU A 240 2.37 1.74 12.76
C LEU A 240 1.23 2.72 13.03
N VAL A 241 1.46 4.00 12.78
CA VAL A 241 0.46 5.04 12.90
C VAL A 241 -0.65 4.88 11.85
N SER A 242 -0.29 4.52 10.61
CA SER A 242 -1.25 4.19 9.54
C SER A 242 -2.09 2.94 9.88
N GLU A 243 -1.45 1.88 10.39
CA GLU A 243 -2.11 0.61 10.73
C GLU A 243 -2.93 0.67 12.04
N GLY A 244 -2.45 1.43 13.02
CA GLY A 244 -2.96 1.48 14.38
C GLY A 244 -3.90 2.65 14.65
N PHE A 245 -4.41 3.34 13.63
CA PHE A 245 -5.16 4.60 13.75
C PHE A 245 -6.37 4.56 14.73
N GLU A 246 -6.89 3.37 15.06
CA GLU A 246 -8.01 3.20 16.01
C GLU A 246 -7.56 2.97 17.47
N GLN A 247 -6.26 2.89 17.74
CA GLN A 247 -5.67 2.55 19.04
C GLN A 247 -5.13 3.80 19.77
N GLY A 248 -6.02 4.77 20.03
CA GLY A 248 -5.73 6.13 20.49
C GLY A 248 -4.47 6.35 21.34
N ALA A 249 -4.41 5.78 22.55
CA ALA A 249 -3.31 6.03 23.49
C ALA A 249 -1.92 5.62 22.96
N VAL A 250 -1.85 4.60 22.11
CA VAL A 250 -0.55 4.15 21.58
C VAL A 250 -0.11 5.00 20.39
N ILE A 251 -1.06 5.52 19.61
CA ILE A 251 -0.78 6.50 18.56
C ILE A 251 -0.14 7.75 19.18
N ASP A 252 -0.67 8.25 20.28
CA ASP A 252 -0.11 9.45 20.94
C ASP A 252 1.35 9.24 21.34
N GLY A 253 1.68 8.06 21.90
CA GLY A 253 3.06 7.70 22.23
C GLY A 253 3.97 7.57 21.00
N LEU A 254 3.45 7.03 19.89
CA LEU A 254 4.19 6.94 18.62
C LEU A 254 4.44 8.31 18.00
N LEU A 255 3.44 9.19 18.03
CA LEU A 255 3.58 10.58 17.56
C LEU A 255 4.57 11.35 18.42
N GLU A 256 4.53 11.19 19.74
CA GLU A 256 5.52 11.79 20.63
C GLU A 256 6.93 11.30 20.24
N MET A 257 7.10 10.01 19.96
CA MET A 257 8.38 9.46 19.51
C MET A 257 8.82 10.05 18.16
N ALA A 258 7.91 10.12 17.18
CA ALA A 258 8.17 10.67 15.85
C ALA A 258 8.62 12.14 15.90
N ARG A 259 8.07 12.90 16.85
CA ARG A 259 8.35 14.35 16.99
C ARG A 259 9.71 14.66 17.62
N ARG A 260 10.37 13.73 18.32
CA ARG A 260 11.63 13.98 19.05
C ARG A 260 12.83 14.39 18.18
N GLY A 261 12.77 14.15 16.88
CA GLY A 261 13.81 14.54 15.91
C GLY A 261 13.38 15.57 14.88
N VAL A 262 12.15 16.10 14.98
CA VAL A 262 11.59 17.00 13.97
C VAL A 262 12.14 18.41 14.17
N PRO A 263 12.69 19.06 13.12
CA PRO A 263 13.11 20.46 13.20
C PRO A 263 11.96 21.38 13.61
N GLU A 264 12.26 22.45 14.34
CA GLU A 264 11.28 23.49 14.68
C GLU A 264 10.60 24.03 13.41
N GLY A 265 9.28 24.22 13.46
CA GLY A 265 8.48 24.62 12.28
C GLY A 265 8.00 23.46 11.40
N LYS A 266 8.53 22.23 11.59
CA LYS A 266 8.18 21.04 10.80
C LYS A 266 7.28 20.06 11.54
N VAL A 267 6.71 19.12 10.80
CA VAL A 267 5.98 17.96 11.35
C VAL A 267 6.69 16.66 11.01
N SER A 268 6.39 15.61 11.77
CA SER A 268 6.89 14.28 11.46
C SER A 268 6.17 13.68 10.25
N GLU A 269 6.80 12.72 9.57
CA GLU A 269 6.13 11.91 8.54
C GLU A 269 4.91 11.16 9.10
N ALA A 270 4.96 10.78 10.38
CA ALA A 270 3.85 10.12 11.06
C ALA A 270 2.65 11.05 11.26
N ASP A 271 2.87 12.33 11.59
CA ASP A 271 1.79 13.33 11.65
C ASP A 271 1.14 13.52 10.27
N GLU A 272 1.94 13.56 9.21
CA GLU A 272 1.45 13.66 7.83
C GLU A 272 0.62 12.43 7.42
N GLU A 273 1.08 11.21 7.75
CA GLU A 273 0.35 9.97 7.47
C GLU A 273 -1.00 9.90 8.23
N ILE A 274 -1.06 10.44 9.45
CA ILE A 274 -2.35 10.61 10.15
C ILE A 274 -3.25 11.56 9.40
N LEU A 275 -2.77 12.75 9.03
CA LEU A 275 -3.59 13.73 8.32
C LEU A 275 -4.13 13.14 7.01
N SER A 276 -3.29 12.40 6.27
CA SER A 276 -3.68 11.69 5.06
C SER A 276 -4.73 10.60 5.32
N THR A 277 -4.57 9.83 6.39
CA THR A 277 -5.51 8.75 6.76
C THR A 277 -6.83 9.29 7.29
N GLU A 278 -6.80 10.32 8.11
CA GLU A 278 -7.97 11.06 8.56
C GLU A 278 -8.68 11.70 7.36
N ALA A 279 -7.97 12.36 6.45
CA ALA A 279 -8.60 12.99 5.29
C ALA A 279 -9.38 12.00 4.41
N ARG A 280 -8.95 10.74 4.34
CA ARG A 280 -9.67 9.67 3.64
C ARG A 280 -10.98 9.26 4.33
N ARG A 281 -11.03 9.34 5.67
CA ARG A 281 -12.14 8.85 6.51
C ARG A 281 -13.10 9.97 6.95
N ASP A 282 -12.52 11.06 7.43
CA ASP A 282 -13.15 12.24 8.00
C ASP A 282 -12.29 13.48 7.66
N PRO A 283 -12.54 14.12 6.51
CA PRO A 283 -11.83 15.34 6.09
C PRO A 283 -11.90 16.47 7.11
N GLU A 284 -13.01 16.61 7.84
CA GLU A 284 -13.19 17.68 8.82
C GLU A 284 -12.30 17.45 10.04
N ALA A 285 -12.19 16.20 10.50
CA ALA A 285 -11.26 15.84 11.56
C ALA A 285 -9.79 16.09 11.16
N ALA A 286 -9.41 15.78 9.92
CA ALA A 286 -8.05 16.05 9.42
C ALA A 286 -7.72 17.55 9.43
N VAL A 287 -8.66 18.39 8.97
CA VAL A 287 -8.51 19.85 9.00
C VAL A 287 -8.44 20.36 10.44
N ALA A 288 -9.28 19.85 11.35
CA ALA A 288 -9.25 20.21 12.76
C ALA A 288 -7.92 19.82 13.42
N ARG A 289 -7.38 18.64 13.09
CA ARG A 289 -6.05 18.20 13.55
C ARG A 289 -4.95 19.11 13.02
N LEU A 290 -4.94 19.44 11.73
CA LEU A 290 -3.97 20.38 11.17
C LEU A 290 -4.03 21.73 11.90
N ALA A 291 -5.23 22.23 12.20
CA ALA A 291 -5.41 23.47 12.98
C ALA A 291 -4.85 23.38 14.41
N ALA A 292 -4.93 22.20 15.04
CA ALA A 292 -4.41 21.96 16.38
C ALA A 292 -2.88 21.75 16.45
N LEU A 293 -2.19 21.58 15.32
CA LEU A 293 -0.74 21.51 15.31
C LEU A 293 -0.12 22.87 15.66
N GLU A 294 0.56 22.91 16.82
CA GLU A 294 1.29 24.08 17.30
C GLU A 294 2.71 24.15 16.72
N ASN A 295 3.31 25.34 16.68
CA ASN A 295 4.71 25.57 16.30
C ASN A 295 5.11 25.08 14.89
N ILE A 296 4.16 24.92 13.97
CA ILE A 296 4.45 24.65 12.55
C ILE A 296 4.55 25.97 11.77
N ASP A 297 5.49 26.05 10.85
CA ASP A 297 5.66 27.22 10.00
C ASP A 297 4.52 27.33 8.96
N ALA A 298 4.28 28.53 8.45
CA ALA A 298 3.16 28.78 7.52
C ALA A 298 3.29 27.99 6.20
N GLY A 299 4.53 27.77 5.73
CA GLY A 299 4.79 27.00 4.52
C GLY A 299 4.52 25.50 4.74
N GLU A 300 4.90 24.98 5.90
CA GLU A 300 4.61 23.60 6.31
C GLU A 300 3.10 23.38 6.46
N ARG A 301 2.40 24.33 7.08
CA ARG A 301 0.93 24.29 7.19
C ARG A 301 0.26 24.24 5.83
N ALA A 302 0.68 25.10 4.89
CA ALA A 302 0.16 25.10 3.53
C ALA A 302 0.46 23.78 2.79
N ARG A 303 1.64 23.20 2.98
CA ARG A 303 2.01 21.89 2.42
C ARG A 303 1.09 20.78 2.95
N LEU A 304 0.82 20.74 4.25
CA LEU A 304 -0.04 19.73 4.86
C LEU A 304 -1.52 19.88 4.49
N ASP A 305 -2.01 21.10 4.29
CA ASP A 305 -3.38 21.31 3.78
C ASP A 305 -3.53 20.72 2.36
N LEU A 306 -2.47 20.77 1.54
CA LEU A 306 -2.42 20.08 0.25
C LEU A 306 -2.34 18.55 0.37
N VAL A 307 -1.75 18.02 1.44
CA VAL A 307 -1.79 16.57 1.74
C VAL A 307 -3.23 16.15 2.01
N ILE A 308 -3.96 16.89 2.86
CA ILE A 308 -5.39 16.64 3.14
C ILE A 308 -6.18 16.64 1.83
N LEU A 309 -6.07 17.71 1.04
CA LEU A 309 -6.72 17.83 -0.28
C LEU A 309 -6.46 16.62 -1.18
N ASN A 310 -5.20 16.20 -1.28
CA ASN A 310 -4.78 15.10 -2.15
C ASN A 310 -5.15 13.71 -1.60
N SER A 311 -5.56 13.61 -0.33
CA SER A 311 -5.96 12.33 0.29
C SER A 311 -7.46 12.10 0.32
N GLU A 312 -8.30 13.14 0.24
CA GLU A 312 -9.77 12.99 0.26
C GLU A 312 -10.32 12.11 -0.89
N THR A 313 -11.41 11.37 -0.66
CA THR A 313 -11.97 10.49 -1.71
C THR A 313 -12.80 11.26 -2.75
N ASP A 314 -13.60 12.25 -2.34
CA ASP A 314 -14.36 13.11 -3.24
C ASP A 314 -13.52 14.31 -3.66
N LYS A 315 -12.78 14.17 -4.78
CA LYS A 315 -11.86 15.21 -5.27
C LYS A 315 -12.55 16.52 -5.63
N GLY A 316 -13.80 16.47 -6.09
CA GLY A 316 -14.57 17.66 -6.44
C GLY A 316 -14.90 18.47 -5.20
N LYS A 317 -15.48 17.82 -4.18
CA LYS A 317 -15.80 18.46 -2.89
C LYS A 317 -14.53 18.93 -2.17
N ALA A 318 -13.51 18.08 -2.09
CA ALA A 318 -12.24 18.38 -1.41
C ALA A 318 -11.61 19.68 -1.94
N PHE A 319 -11.56 19.84 -3.26
CA PHE A 319 -10.98 21.01 -3.89
C PHE A 319 -11.79 22.29 -3.61
N GLN A 320 -13.12 22.19 -3.60
CA GLN A 320 -14.01 23.31 -3.26
C GLN A 320 -13.83 23.75 -1.80
N ASP A 321 -13.80 22.78 -0.88
CA ASP A 321 -13.63 23.06 0.55
C ASP A 321 -12.24 23.63 0.83
N TRP A 322 -11.20 23.11 0.18
CA TRP A 322 -9.84 23.65 0.29
C TRP A 322 -9.77 25.11 -0.17
N LEU A 323 -10.41 25.46 -1.30
CA LEU A 323 -10.50 26.85 -1.73
C LEU A 323 -11.25 27.74 -0.75
N ALA A 324 -12.35 27.24 -0.17
CA ALA A 324 -13.12 27.99 0.82
C ALA A 324 -12.31 28.30 2.09
N ARG A 325 -11.36 27.43 2.46
CA ARG A 325 -10.43 27.63 3.58
C ARG A 325 -9.24 28.53 3.24
N ASN A 326 -9.00 28.80 1.96
CA ASN A 326 -7.86 29.57 1.47
C ASN A 326 -8.34 30.77 0.60
N PRO A 327 -9.13 31.71 1.17
CA PRO A 327 -9.77 32.78 0.40
C PRO A 327 -8.78 33.84 -0.14
N ASP A 328 -7.60 33.95 0.47
CA ASP A 328 -6.60 34.97 0.15
C ASP A 328 -5.54 34.48 -0.85
N LEU A 329 -5.79 33.35 -1.55
CA LEU A 329 -4.87 32.84 -2.56
C LEU A 329 -4.75 33.79 -3.74
N GLU A 330 -3.54 34.27 -4.00
CA GLU A 330 -3.22 35.01 -5.22
C GLU A 330 -3.14 34.09 -6.46
N SER A 331 -2.78 32.82 -6.25
CA SER A 331 -2.68 31.77 -7.28
C SER A 331 -2.82 30.38 -6.67
N ILE A 332 -3.15 29.39 -7.50
CA ILE A 332 -3.27 27.99 -7.08
C ILE A 332 -1.88 27.34 -7.02
N PRO A 333 -1.47 26.75 -5.88
CA PRO A 333 -0.23 26.00 -5.80
C PRO A 333 -0.20 24.86 -6.81
N GLU A 334 0.96 24.63 -7.45
CA GLU A 334 1.04 23.65 -8.54
C GLU A 334 0.57 22.24 -8.12
N ALA A 335 0.83 21.87 -6.86
CA ALA A 335 0.45 20.59 -6.28
C ALA A 335 -1.06 20.38 -6.07
N ALA A 336 -1.89 21.44 -6.14
CA ALA A 336 -3.34 21.32 -6.02
C ALA A 336 -4.02 20.93 -7.36
N TRP A 337 -3.37 21.20 -8.50
CA TRP A 337 -3.95 20.98 -9.82
C TRP A 337 -4.20 19.52 -10.18
N SER A 338 -3.42 18.60 -9.59
CA SER A 338 -3.65 17.16 -9.76
C SER A 338 -5.03 16.77 -9.22
N THR A 339 -5.44 17.30 -8.07
CA THR A 339 -6.76 17.03 -7.48
C THR A 339 -7.89 17.60 -8.33
N LEU A 340 -7.77 18.84 -8.85
CA LEU A 340 -8.75 19.37 -9.80
C LEU A 340 -8.84 18.49 -11.06
N SER A 341 -7.70 18.06 -11.60
CA SER A 341 -7.68 17.22 -12.80
C SER A 341 -8.40 15.90 -12.57
N ILE A 342 -8.20 15.26 -11.40
CA ILE A 342 -8.91 14.05 -11.00
C ILE A 342 -10.40 14.33 -10.78
N ALA A 343 -10.76 15.48 -10.21
CA ALA A 343 -12.16 15.87 -10.04
C ALA A 343 -12.88 15.98 -11.39
N ILE A 344 -12.25 16.63 -12.39
CA ILE A 344 -12.80 16.78 -13.75
C ILE A 344 -13.01 15.40 -14.40
N THR A 345 -12.04 14.48 -14.26
CA THR A 345 -12.17 13.14 -14.85
C THR A 345 -13.19 12.25 -14.12
N SER A 346 -13.44 12.51 -12.84
CA SER A 346 -14.39 11.73 -12.03
C SER A 346 -15.82 12.21 -12.19
N ASP A 347 -16.06 13.53 -12.22
CA ASP A 347 -17.40 14.12 -12.33
C ASP A 347 -17.34 15.51 -13.01
N ALA A 348 -17.07 15.50 -14.33
CA ALA A 348 -16.96 16.71 -15.14
C ALA A 348 -18.18 17.64 -14.99
N GLY A 349 -19.39 17.09 -14.89
CA GLY A 349 -20.62 17.87 -14.80
C GLY A 349 -20.71 18.67 -13.50
N LYS A 350 -20.42 18.07 -12.35
CA LYS A 350 -20.38 18.81 -11.08
C LYS A 350 -19.28 19.86 -11.06
N VAL A 351 -18.11 19.54 -11.61
CA VAL A 351 -17.00 20.51 -11.70
C VAL A 351 -17.39 21.68 -12.60
N ALA A 352 -18.03 21.44 -13.74
CA ALA A 352 -18.54 22.50 -14.61
C ALA A 352 -19.59 23.37 -13.91
N GLU A 353 -20.56 22.77 -13.21
CA GLU A 353 -21.56 23.53 -12.45
C GLU A 353 -20.91 24.44 -11.40
N TRP A 354 -19.91 23.93 -10.67
CA TRP A 354 -19.17 24.69 -9.68
C TRP A 354 -18.34 25.81 -10.31
N LEU A 355 -17.53 25.51 -11.34
CA LEU A 355 -16.75 26.50 -12.09
C LEU A 355 -17.63 27.64 -12.62
N GLY A 356 -18.84 27.30 -13.09
CA GLY A 356 -19.80 28.28 -13.61
C GLY A 356 -20.27 29.34 -12.59
N LYS A 357 -20.17 29.05 -11.29
CA LYS A 357 -20.56 29.91 -10.16
C LYS A 357 -19.41 30.80 -9.65
N MET A 358 -18.18 30.62 -10.14
CA MET A 358 -17.04 31.42 -9.70
C MET A 358 -17.19 32.89 -10.10
N PRO A 359 -16.85 33.84 -9.20
CA PRO A 359 -16.88 35.27 -9.51
C PRO A 359 -15.85 35.62 -10.59
N GLU A 360 -16.14 36.66 -11.37
CA GLU A 360 -15.23 37.09 -12.43
C GLU A 360 -13.91 37.63 -11.86
N GLY A 361 -12.79 37.30 -12.50
CA GLY A 361 -11.46 37.77 -12.10
C GLY A 361 -10.35 36.87 -12.62
N GLY A 362 -9.09 37.30 -12.43
CA GLY A 362 -7.91 36.55 -12.91
C GLY A 362 -7.83 35.13 -12.36
N PHE A 363 -8.26 34.93 -11.10
CA PHE A 363 -8.32 33.61 -10.47
C PHE A 363 -9.25 32.64 -11.22
N ARG A 364 -10.45 33.11 -11.60
CA ARG A 364 -11.40 32.32 -12.41
C ARG A 364 -10.83 31.99 -13.78
N ASP A 365 -10.16 32.94 -14.41
CA ASP A 365 -9.56 32.78 -15.73
C ASP A 365 -8.48 31.69 -15.73
N GLU A 366 -7.66 31.62 -14.68
CA GLU A 366 -6.65 30.57 -14.49
C GLU A 366 -7.30 29.17 -14.36
N PHE A 367 -8.39 29.08 -13.59
CA PHE A 367 -9.16 27.84 -13.48
C PHE A 367 -9.73 27.38 -14.82
N TYR A 368 -10.32 28.30 -15.57
CA TYR A 368 -10.91 27.99 -16.86
C TYR A 368 -9.84 27.49 -17.84
N GLU A 369 -8.68 28.15 -17.94
CA GLU A 369 -7.60 27.73 -18.85
C GLU A 369 -7.22 26.25 -18.64
N ARG A 370 -7.01 25.84 -17.38
CA ARG A 370 -6.65 24.45 -17.07
C ARG A 370 -7.81 23.48 -17.23
N ALA A 371 -9.01 23.87 -16.79
CA ALA A 371 -10.20 23.01 -16.86
C ALA A 371 -10.60 22.71 -18.32
N ILE A 372 -10.44 23.67 -19.23
CA ILE A 372 -10.71 23.51 -20.68
C ILE A 372 -9.94 22.33 -21.27
N ARG A 373 -8.67 22.14 -20.89
CA ARG A 373 -7.87 20.99 -21.34
C ARG A 373 -8.43 19.68 -20.80
N GLY A 374 -8.90 19.67 -19.55
CA GLY A 374 -9.56 18.52 -18.93
C GLY A 374 -10.85 18.15 -19.67
N PHE A 375 -11.75 19.11 -19.85
CA PHE A 375 -13.01 18.91 -20.57
C PHE A 375 -12.80 18.46 -22.01
N ALA A 376 -11.89 19.09 -22.74
CA ALA A 376 -11.58 18.73 -24.11
C ALA A 376 -11.01 17.30 -24.21
N SER A 377 -10.17 16.88 -23.26
CA SER A 377 -9.61 15.53 -23.21
C SER A 377 -10.70 14.46 -22.96
N LEU A 378 -11.77 14.82 -22.27
CA LEU A 378 -12.96 13.99 -22.07
C LEU A 378 -13.98 14.10 -23.21
N ARG A 379 -13.64 14.82 -24.30
CA ARG A 379 -14.54 15.15 -25.42
C ARG A 379 -15.79 15.93 -25.02
N ASN A 380 -15.75 16.60 -23.88
CA ASN A 380 -16.79 17.53 -23.45
C ASN A 380 -16.51 18.91 -24.04
N PHE A 381 -16.63 19.02 -25.37
CA PHE A 381 -16.29 20.23 -26.10
C PHE A 381 -17.26 21.38 -25.80
N ASP A 382 -18.52 21.09 -25.47
CA ASP A 382 -19.51 22.12 -25.14
C ASP A 382 -19.11 22.90 -23.89
N ASP A 383 -18.74 22.21 -22.80
CA ASP A 383 -18.25 22.86 -21.59
C ASP A 383 -16.91 23.57 -21.83
N ALA A 384 -16.00 22.95 -22.59
CA ALA A 384 -14.72 23.59 -22.95
C ALA A 384 -14.91 24.91 -23.73
N VAL A 385 -15.85 24.93 -24.68
CA VAL A 385 -16.23 26.15 -25.42
C VAL A 385 -16.85 27.17 -24.47
N HIS A 386 -17.83 26.75 -23.66
CA HIS A 386 -18.50 27.61 -22.70
C HIS A 386 -17.50 28.33 -21.79
N PHE A 387 -16.57 27.61 -21.17
CA PHE A 387 -15.58 28.21 -20.28
C PHE A 387 -14.56 29.07 -21.02
N SER A 388 -14.10 28.66 -22.21
CA SER A 388 -13.14 29.47 -23.00
C SER A 388 -13.69 30.86 -23.32
N SER A 389 -14.98 30.97 -23.61
CA SER A 389 -15.64 32.24 -23.94
C SER A 389 -15.80 33.19 -22.74
N ARG A 390 -15.68 32.68 -21.51
CA ARG A 390 -15.86 33.43 -20.26
C ARG A 390 -14.55 33.87 -19.61
N ILE A 391 -13.41 33.56 -20.23
CA ILE A 391 -12.10 34.06 -19.79
C ILE A 391 -12.01 35.56 -20.12
N SER A 392 -11.85 36.39 -19.10
CA SER A 392 -11.82 37.85 -19.25
C SER A 392 -10.51 38.34 -19.86
N ASP A 393 -9.37 37.83 -19.40
CA ASP A 393 -8.05 38.16 -19.92
C ASP A 393 -7.88 37.67 -21.37
N PRO A 394 -7.65 38.56 -22.36
CA PRO A 394 -7.54 38.17 -23.77
C PRO A 394 -6.35 37.25 -24.07
N ALA A 395 -5.24 37.35 -23.32
CA ALA A 395 -4.08 36.51 -23.53
C ALA A 395 -4.34 35.09 -23.03
N ILE A 396 -4.89 34.95 -21.80
CA ILE A 396 -5.30 33.64 -21.26
C ILE A 396 -6.37 33.01 -22.15
N ARG A 397 -7.36 33.81 -22.62
CA ARG A 397 -8.41 33.32 -23.52
C ARG A 397 -7.82 32.78 -24.82
N ALA A 398 -6.91 33.52 -25.45
CA ALA A 398 -6.25 33.08 -26.68
C ALA A 398 -5.47 31.78 -26.49
N ASP A 399 -4.75 31.62 -25.37
CA ASP A 399 -4.01 30.40 -25.04
C ASP A 399 -4.94 29.21 -24.83
N ALA A 400 -6.04 29.40 -24.10
CA ALA A 400 -7.06 28.39 -23.87
C ALA A 400 -7.76 27.97 -25.18
N LEU A 401 -8.11 28.93 -26.05
CA LEU A 401 -8.69 28.66 -27.36
C LEU A 401 -7.73 27.85 -28.24
N ARG A 402 -6.44 28.20 -28.29
CA ARG A 402 -5.43 27.42 -29.03
C ARG A 402 -5.29 25.99 -28.51
N ALA A 403 -5.37 25.80 -27.20
CA ALA A 403 -5.33 24.47 -26.59
C ALA A 403 -6.56 23.63 -26.93
N LEU A 404 -7.76 24.20 -26.77
CA LEU A 404 -9.03 23.56 -27.15
C LEU A 404 -9.04 23.18 -28.62
N ASP A 405 -8.65 24.12 -29.47
CA ASP A 405 -8.57 23.94 -30.91
C ASP A 405 -7.67 22.76 -31.32
N ALA A 406 -6.47 22.68 -30.73
CA ALA A 406 -5.54 21.59 -31.00
C ALA A 406 -6.13 20.23 -30.62
N VAL A 407 -6.75 20.12 -29.44
CA VAL A 407 -7.36 18.88 -28.94
C VAL A 407 -8.58 18.51 -29.79
N TRP A 408 -9.48 19.45 -30.06
CA TRP A 408 -10.68 19.21 -30.84
C TRP A 408 -10.35 18.82 -32.27
N LYS A 409 -9.45 19.53 -32.95
CA LYS A 409 -9.03 19.20 -34.32
C LYS A 409 -8.46 17.79 -34.43
N SER A 410 -7.75 17.31 -33.41
CA SER A 410 -7.23 15.94 -33.37
C SER A 410 -8.32 14.86 -33.24
N THR A 411 -9.50 15.24 -32.72
CA THR A 411 -10.63 14.35 -32.50
C THR A 411 -11.68 14.46 -33.62
N ASP A 412 -12.03 15.68 -34.02
CA ASP A 412 -12.98 16.02 -35.08
C ASP A 412 -12.60 17.38 -35.71
N ALA A 413 -11.83 17.32 -36.79
CA ALA A 413 -11.37 18.51 -37.51
C ALA A 413 -12.50 19.30 -38.17
N GLY A 414 -13.61 18.64 -38.53
CA GLY A 414 -14.75 19.29 -39.17
C GLY A 414 -15.52 20.16 -38.18
N ALA A 415 -15.91 19.57 -37.05
CA ALA A 415 -16.60 20.29 -35.98
C ALA A 415 -15.72 21.42 -35.41
N ALA A 416 -14.43 21.18 -35.19
CA ALA A 416 -13.49 22.21 -34.77
C ALA A 416 -13.43 23.38 -35.77
N GLY A 417 -13.44 23.09 -37.08
CA GLY A 417 -13.44 24.11 -38.13
C GLY A 417 -14.70 24.97 -38.15
N GLU A 418 -15.89 24.37 -37.96
CA GLU A 418 -17.15 25.12 -37.85
C GLU A 418 -17.21 25.96 -36.56
N TRP A 419 -16.74 25.40 -35.44
CA TRP A 419 -16.62 26.15 -34.19
C TRP A 419 -15.69 27.37 -34.35
N ARG A 420 -14.50 27.23 -34.94
CA ARG A 420 -13.60 28.36 -35.21
C ARG A 420 -14.28 29.49 -35.96
N LYS A 421 -15.05 29.18 -37.01
CA LYS A 421 -15.79 30.17 -37.80
C LYS A 421 -16.85 30.91 -36.98
N SER A 422 -17.38 30.27 -35.93
CA SER A 422 -18.36 30.86 -35.02
C SER A 422 -17.75 31.84 -34.01
N LEU A 423 -16.42 31.85 -33.84
CA LEU A 423 -15.75 32.72 -32.88
C LEU A 423 -15.77 34.20 -33.29
N PRO A 424 -15.77 35.14 -32.33
CA PRO A 424 -15.56 36.55 -32.58
C PRO A 424 -14.30 36.82 -33.41
N LYS A 425 -14.30 37.90 -34.20
CA LYS A 425 -13.16 38.22 -35.09
C LYS A 425 -11.82 38.27 -34.33
N ALA A 426 -11.79 38.91 -33.17
CA ALA A 426 -10.57 39.01 -32.35
C ALA A 426 -10.04 37.65 -31.89
N ASP A 427 -10.93 36.71 -31.55
CA ASP A 427 -10.55 35.38 -31.11
C ASP A 427 -10.09 34.50 -32.29
N ARG A 428 -10.67 34.70 -33.50
CA ARG A 428 -10.19 34.06 -34.73
C ARG A 428 -8.80 34.53 -35.13
N GLU A 429 -8.54 35.83 -35.04
CA GLU A 429 -7.22 36.43 -35.26
C GLU A 429 -6.17 35.84 -34.29
N ALA A 430 -6.55 35.60 -33.03
CA ALA A 430 -5.68 34.97 -32.03
C ALA A 430 -5.34 33.49 -32.32
N LEU A 431 -6.13 32.82 -33.17
CA LEU A 431 -5.89 31.47 -33.70
C LEU A 431 -5.12 31.48 -35.04
N GLY A 432 -4.79 32.65 -35.60
CA GLY A 432 -4.01 32.80 -36.83
C GLY A 432 -4.82 32.85 -38.13
N GLU A 433 -6.13 33.17 -38.07
CA GLU A 433 -6.93 33.59 -39.24
C GLU A 433 -6.80 35.09 -39.52
#